data_AF-A0AAV4IYW8-F1
#
_entry.id   AF-A0AAV4IYW8-F1
#
_cell.length_a   1.000
_cell.length_b   1.000
_cell.length_c   1.000
_cell.angle_alpha   90.00
_cell.angle_beta   90.00
_cell.angle_gamma   90.00
#
_symmetry.space_group_name_H-M   'P 1'
#
loop_
_entity.id
_entity.type
_entity.pdbx_description
1 polymer ?
#
loop_
_entity_poly.entity_id
_entity_poly.type
_entity_poly.pdbx_seq_one_letter_code
_entity_poly.pdbx_strand_id
1 'polypeptide(L)'
;MLIVAVAVVVVVLMLLVVVVVVVVVVVVVVVVIVVVVVVVVVVVAEVTKQECTALNSRTGGGQGSSWSDLVLNMMTCSLARVKFLPKSDHHLGSSHVVYRRWTKRERLLLALCALFFILCVVFVAVAFTRDAQLRSKLSRASSQNVCMTQSCIRTASQLMEGMDYSADPCQDFFQFACGTWNRKHVIPEDKPTFNTFDKLHGELQIIVRDLLERKFDDEDSEATKKAKLLYASCTNVSQVEKMGDKPLRGVIKNLGGWPILDDRWSSQGFVLEDVLGRMRKSYGSFLWNCGVGADDKNSAVNIIQVKIGRLMIC
;
A
#
# COMPACT_ATOMS: atom_id res chain seq x y z
N MET A 1 -2.75 0.53 21.38
CA MET A 1 -2.12 -0.71 21.90
C MET A 1 -3.05 -1.93 21.89
N LEU A 2 -4.30 -1.83 22.37
CA LEU A 2 -5.24 -2.96 22.40
C LEU A 2 -5.53 -3.58 21.02
N ILE A 3 -5.66 -2.76 19.97
CA ILE A 3 -5.96 -3.21 18.60
C ILE A 3 -4.79 -4.00 17.99
N VAL A 4 -3.55 -3.56 18.23
CA VAL A 4 -2.34 -4.24 17.74
C VAL A 4 -2.17 -5.58 18.47
N ALA A 5 -2.44 -5.63 19.77
CA ALA A 5 -2.42 -6.86 20.55
C ALA A 5 -3.47 -7.86 20.03
N VAL A 6 -4.70 -7.41 19.74
CA VAL A 6 -5.75 -8.25 19.15
C VAL A 6 -5.35 -8.76 17.76
N ALA A 7 -4.76 -7.92 16.92
CA ALA A 7 -4.31 -8.32 15.58
C ALA A 7 -3.18 -9.37 15.64
N VAL A 8 -2.20 -9.20 16.52
CA VAL A 8 -1.12 -10.17 16.73
C VAL A 8 -1.66 -11.50 17.25
N VAL A 9 -2.59 -11.47 18.21
CA VAL A 9 -3.23 -12.69 18.73
C VAL A 9 -4.02 -13.41 17.65
N VAL A 10 -4.74 -12.70 16.77
CA VAL A 10 -5.47 -13.29 15.64
C VAL A 10 -4.52 -13.92 14.62
N VAL A 11 -3.40 -13.26 14.29
CA VAL A 11 -2.39 -13.79 13.37
C VAL A 11 -1.72 -15.03 13.94
N VAL A 12 -1.38 -15.02 15.24
CA VAL A 12 -0.79 -16.18 15.94
C VAL A 12 -1.80 -17.34 16.00
N LEU A 13 -3.08 -17.09 16.28
CA LEU A 13 -4.11 -18.12 16.24
C LEU A 13 -4.27 -18.70 14.82
N MET A 14 -4.26 -17.86 13.78
CA MET A 14 -4.35 -18.31 12.39
C MET A 14 -3.16 -19.18 12.00
N LEU A 15 -1.94 -18.78 12.38
CA LEU A 15 -0.73 -19.58 12.15
C LEU A 15 -0.77 -20.90 12.91
N LEU A 16 -1.23 -20.91 14.16
CA LEU A 16 -1.41 -22.13 14.95
C LEU A 16 -2.43 -23.07 14.31
N VAL A 17 -3.55 -22.55 13.81
CA VAL A 17 -4.55 -23.36 13.09
C VAL A 17 -3.96 -23.96 11.83
N VAL A 18 -3.18 -23.20 11.05
CA VAL A 18 -2.50 -23.71 9.85
C VAL A 18 -1.50 -24.81 10.21
N VAL A 19 -0.68 -24.60 11.24
CA VAL A 19 0.29 -25.61 11.71
C VAL A 19 -0.42 -26.88 12.18
N VAL A 20 -1.49 -26.76 12.97
CA VAL A 20 -2.27 -27.92 13.44
C VAL A 20 -2.89 -28.67 12.27
N VAL A 21 -3.47 -27.97 11.29
CA VAL A 21 -4.04 -28.60 10.09
C VAL A 21 -2.97 -29.33 9.29
N VAL A 22 -1.81 -28.71 9.06
CA VAL A 22 -0.69 -29.35 8.34
C VAL A 22 -0.19 -30.59 9.09
N VAL A 23 0.00 -30.51 10.41
CA VAL A 23 0.44 -31.64 11.23
C VAL A 23 -0.58 -32.77 11.19
N VAL A 24 -1.87 -32.47 11.31
CA VAL A 24 -2.95 -33.49 11.22
C VAL A 24 -2.97 -34.14 9.84
N VAL A 25 -2.82 -33.37 8.76
CA VAL A 25 -2.77 -33.92 7.40
C VAL A 25 -1.56 -34.83 7.22
N VAL A 26 -0.37 -34.40 7.67
CA VAL A 26 0.86 -35.22 7.59
C VAL A 26 0.71 -36.50 8.39
N VAL A 27 0.19 -36.43 9.62
CA VAL A 27 -0.04 -37.61 10.47
C VAL A 27 -1.04 -38.57 9.82
N VAL A 28 -2.15 -38.06 9.26
CA VAL A 28 -3.14 -38.90 8.57
C VAL A 28 -2.53 -39.57 7.35
N VAL A 29 -1.75 -38.84 6.53
CA VAL A 29 -1.07 -39.39 5.35
C VAL A 29 -0.07 -40.48 5.76
N VAL A 30 0.74 -40.23 6.79
CA VAL A 30 1.71 -41.20 7.30
C VAL A 30 1.00 -42.45 7.84
N VAL A 31 -0.07 -42.29 8.61
CA VAL A 31 -0.86 -43.42 9.13
C VAL A 31 -1.47 -44.22 7.98
N VAL A 32 -2.02 -43.57 6.96
CA VAL A 32 -2.57 -44.25 5.78
C VAL A 32 -1.48 -45.02 5.03
N ILE A 33 -0.31 -44.41 4.81
CA ILE A 33 0.83 -45.08 4.16
C ILE A 33 1.26 -46.31 4.99
N VAL A 34 1.43 -46.15 6.29
CA VAL A 34 1.83 -47.25 7.18
C VAL A 34 0.80 -48.37 7.17
N VAL A 35 -0.49 -48.05 7.26
CA VAL A 35 -1.57 -49.06 7.20
C VAL A 35 -1.57 -49.77 5.85
N VAL A 36 -1.43 -49.05 4.74
CA VAL A 36 -1.36 -49.65 3.39
C VAL A 36 -0.14 -50.56 3.27
N VAL A 37 1.03 -50.11 3.71
CA VAL A 37 2.27 -50.90 3.68
C VAL A 37 2.13 -52.16 4.54
N VAL A 38 1.61 -52.04 5.76
CA VAL A 38 1.40 -53.19 6.65
C VAL A 38 0.40 -54.17 6.04
N VAL A 39 -0.71 -53.69 5.49
CA VAL A 39 -1.70 -54.56 4.82
C VAL A 39 -1.08 -55.26 3.60
N VAL A 40 -0.31 -54.55 2.77
CA VAL A 40 0.37 -55.14 1.61
C VAL A 40 1.39 -56.18 2.07
N VAL A 41 2.22 -55.88 3.06
CA VAL A 41 3.22 -56.82 3.59
C VAL A 41 2.56 -58.06 4.19
N VAL A 42 1.49 -57.90 4.98
CA VAL A 42 0.75 -59.03 5.56
C VAL A 42 0.09 -59.88 4.48
N VAL A 43 -0.51 -59.26 3.47
CA VAL A 43 -1.12 -59.97 2.34
C VAL A 43 -0.07 -60.72 1.52
N VAL A 44 1.06 -60.09 1.22
CA VAL A 44 2.17 -60.72 0.47
C VAL A 44 2.78 -61.87 1.28
N ALA A 45 3.02 -61.67 2.58
CA ALA A 45 3.54 -62.71 3.47
C ALA A 45 2.60 -63.92 3.54
N GLU A 46 1.30 -63.70 3.64
CA GLU A 46 0.31 -64.80 3.70
C GLU A 46 0.17 -65.54 2.35
N VAL A 47 0.36 -64.83 1.22
CA VAL A 47 0.39 -65.44 -0.12
C VAL A 47 1.65 -66.29 -0.31
N THR A 48 2.83 -65.78 0.07
CA THR A 48 4.11 -66.53 -0.05
C THR A 48 4.18 -67.76 0.88
N LYS A 49 3.55 -67.70 2.06
CA LYS A 49 3.47 -68.81 3.01
C LYS A 49 2.70 -70.02 2.47
N GLN A 50 1.70 -69.79 1.61
CA GLN A 50 0.89 -70.86 1.00
C GLN A 50 1.56 -71.51 -0.23
N GLU A 51 2.37 -70.77 -0.99
CA GLU A 51 3.15 -71.35 -2.09
C GLU A 51 4.28 -72.26 -1.59
N CYS A 52 4.91 -71.93 -0.45
CA CYS A 52 5.93 -72.79 0.18
C CYS A 52 5.36 -74.07 0.79
N THR A 53 4.12 -74.06 1.30
CA THR A 53 3.47 -75.28 1.82
C THR A 53 2.97 -76.21 0.70
N ALA A 54 2.70 -75.69 -0.50
CA ALA A 54 2.33 -76.48 -1.68
C ALA A 54 3.53 -77.14 -2.39
N LEU A 55 4.75 -76.61 -2.23
CA LEU A 55 5.98 -77.24 -2.71
C LEU A 55 6.44 -78.40 -1.82
N ASN A 56 6.22 -78.31 -0.49
CA ASN A 56 6.58 -79.37 0.45
C ASN A 56 5.71 -80.64 0.35
N SER A 57 4.55 -80.56 -0.31
CA SER A 57 3.66 -81.73 -0.56
C SER A 57 3.90 -82.41 -1.91
N ARG A 58 4.76 -81.85 -2.78
CA ARG A 58 5.15 -82.45 -4.07
C ARG A 58 6.48 -83.20 -4.04
N THR A 59 7.28 -83.02 -3.00
CA THR A 59 8.51 -83.79 -2.75
C THR A 59 8.31 -84.69 -1.54
N GLY A 60 7.82 -85.90 -1.77
CA GLY A 60 7.78 -86.93 -0.73
C GLY A 60 9.19 -87.37 -0.34
N GLY A 61 9.51 -87.20 0.95
CA GLY A 61 10.32 -88.10 1.78
C GLY A 61 11.77 -88.42 1.36
N GLY A 62 12.74 -87.84 2.09
CA GLY A 62 14.13 -88.32 2.15
C GLY A 62 14.85 -87.73 3.36
N GLN A 63 15.52 -88.58 4.13
CA GLN A 63 15.87 -88.39 5.53
C GLN A 63 17.28 -87.80 5.71
N GLY A 64 17.39 -86.70 6.47
CA GLY A 64 18.60 -86.25 7.19
C GLY A 64 19.75 -85.60 6.39
N SER A 65 19.97 -84.29 6.56
CA SER A 65 21.20 -83.74 7.16
C SER A 65 21.25 -82.19 7.18
N SER A 66 21.88 -81.68 8.25
CA SER A 66 22.48 -80.35 8.51
C SER A 66 21.63 -79.06 8.55
N TRP A 67 21.74 -78.35 9.69
CA TRP A 67 21.19 -77.00 9.93
C TRP A 67 21.76 -75.92 9.00
N SER A 68 22.91 -76.15 8.35
CA SER A 68 23.51 -75.24 7.36
C SER A 68 22.73 -75.15 6.04
N ASP A 69 22.06 -76.23 5.64
CA ASP A 69 21.30 -76.30 4.38
C ASP A 69 19.90 -75.66 4.51
N LEU A 70 19.37 -75.60 5.73
CA LEU A 70 18.12 -74.89 6.03
C LEU A 70 18.27 -73.37 5.89
N VAL A 71 19.42 -72.84 6.31
CA VAL A 71 19.73 -71.39 6.22
C VAL A 71 20.02 -70.98 4.78
N LEU A 72 20.63 -71.86 3.97
CA LEU A 72 20.88 -71.60 2.55
C LEU A 72 19.58 -71.62 1.72
N ASN A 73 18.65 -72.52 2.01
CA ASN A 73 17.35 -72.59 1.33
C ASN A 73 16.36 -71.48 1.75
N MET A 74 16.52 -70.89 2.94
CA MET A 74 15.73 -69.71 3.35
C MET A 74 16.19 -68.43 2.64
N MET A 75 17.48 -68.33 2.24
CA MET A 75 18.01 -67.17 1.52
C MET A 75 17.85 -67.25 -0.01
N THR A 76 17.72 -68.45 -0.60
CA THR A 76 17.56 -68.61 -2.06
C THR A 76 16.13 -68.36 -2.56
N CYS A 77 15.13 -68.31 -1.68
CA CYS A 77 13.74 -68.00 -2.04
C CYS A 77 13.51 -66.49 -2.26
N SER A 78 14.41 -65.61 -1.81
CA SER A 78 14.28 -64.15 -1.95
C SER A 78 14.93 -63.56 -3.20
N LEU A 79 15.61 -64.35 -4.05
CA LEU A 79 16.41 -63.81 -5.17
C LEU A 79 16.11 -64.42 -6.55
N ALA A 80 14.99 -65.14 -6.72
CA ALA A 80 14.57 -65.63 -8.04
C ALA A 80 13.64 -64.65 -8.78
N ARG A 81 14.28 -63.66 -9.41
CA ARG A 81 13.89 -62.96 -10.66
C ARG A 81 12.51 -62.28 -10.74
N VAL A 82 12.54 -61.02 -10.31
CA VAL A 82 12.14 -59.89 -11.16
C VAL A 82 12.94 -59.96 -12.48
N LYS A 83 12.31 -60.31 -13.61
CA LYS A 83 12.84 -60.01 -14.96
C LYS A 83 11.70 -59.90 -15.97
N PHE A 84 11.60 -58.70 -16.51
CA PHE A 84 10.73 -58.25 -17.59
C PHE A 84 11.19 -58.82 -18.96
N LEU A 85 10.20 -59.15 -19.83
CA LEU A 85 10.22 -59.35 -21.30
C LEU A 85 10.66 -60.73 -21.88
N PRO A 86 10.27 -61.11 -23.12
CA PRO A 86 9.10 -60.82 -23.97
C PRO A 86 8.39 -62.09 -24.55
N LYS A 87 7.39 -61.87 -25.40
CA LYS A 87 6.44 -62.80 -26.07
C LYS A 87 7.06 -63.60 -27.24
N SER A 88 6.82 -64.92 -27.31
CA SER A 88 6.23 -65.64 -28.48
C SER A 88 6.27 -67.18 -28.35
N ASP A 89 5.08 -67.78 -28.35
CA ASP A 89 4.60 -69.02 -28.98
C ASP A 89 5.33 -70.37 -28.79
N HIS A 90 4.67 -71.32 -28.11
CA HIS A 90 3.86 -72.41 -28.70
C HIS A 90 3.71 -73.62 -27.73
N HIS A 91 2.47 -74.14 -27.66
CA HIS A 91 2.03 -75.49 -27.28
C HIS A 91 1.77 -75.90 -25.80
N LEU A 92 0.47 -76.19 -25.57
CA LEU A 92 -0.18 -77.14 -24.65
C LEU A 92 -0.02 -77.00 -23.13
N GLY A 93 -1.14 -76.70 -22.47
CA GLY A 93 -1.37 -77.02 -21.06
C GLY A 93 -2.19 -75.96 -20.33
N SER A 94 -3.50 -76.17 -20.23
CA SER A 94 -4.43 -75.35 -19.44
C SER A 94 -3.95 -75.23 -17.99
N SER A 95 -3.38 -74.08 -17.65
CA SER A 95 -3.12 -73.70 -16.25
C SER A 95 -4.36 -72.97 -15.75
N HIS A 96 -5.23 -73.70 -15.04
CA HIS A 96 -6.31 -73.07 -14.29
C HIS A 96 -5.71 -72.17 -13.21
N VAL A 97 -5.79 -70.85 -13.40
CA VAL A 97 -5.53 -69.85 -12.36
C VAL A 97 -6.64 -70.00 -11.31
N VAL A 98 -6.32 -70.62 -10.17
CA VAL A 98 -7.24 -70.71 -9.04
C VAL A 98 -7.30 -69.34 -8.36
N TYR A 99 -8.35 -68.56 -8.64
CA TYR A 99 -8.64 -67.35 -7.87
C TYR A 99 -8.95 -67.72 -6.41
N ARG A 100 -8.11 -67.26 -5.47
CA ARG A 100 -8.34 -67.42 -4.02
C ARG A 100 -9.67 -66.74 -3.65
N ARG A 101 -10.63 -67.52 -3.14
CA ARG A 101 -11.95 -67.03 -2.73
C ARG A 101 -11.83 -66.39 -1.34
N TRP A 102 -11.63 -65.08 -1.32
CA TRP A 102 -11.50 -64.25 -0.11
C TRP A 102 -12.53 -64.61 0.96
N THR A 103 -12.09 -64.73 2.21
CA THR A 103 -13.00 -65.00 3.34
C THR A 103 -13.86 -63.76 3.63
N LYS A 104 -15.06 -63.94 4.20
CA LYS A 104 -16.02 -62.83 4.43
C LYS A 104 -15.42 -61.69 5.27
N ARG A 105 -14.47 -61.99 6.17
CA ARG A 105 -13.78 -61.00 7.03
C ARG A 105 -12.74 -60.17 6.26
N GLU A 106 -12.01 -60.76 5.31
CA GLU A 106 -11.03 -60.02 4.49
C GLU A 106 -11.71 -59.07 3.49
N ARG A 107 -12.85 -59.47 2.91
CA ARG A 107 -13.65 -58.58 2.05
C ARG A 107 -14.22 -57.39 2.80
N LEU A 108 -14.63 -57.60 4.06
CA LEU A 108 -15.14 -56.54 4.92
C LEU A 108 -14.03 -55.54 5.27
N LEU A 109 -12.83 -56.03 5.62
CA LEU A 109 -11.68 -55.18 5.93
C LEU A 109 -11.22 -54.35 4.72
N LEU A 110 -11.16 -54.94 3.53
CA LEU A 110 -10.85 -54.20 2.31
C LEU A 110 -11.90 -53.14 1.98
N ALA A 111 -13.18 -53.46 2.14
CA ALA A 111 -14.26 -52.51 1.90
C ALA A 111 -14.20 -51.32 2.86
N LEU A 112 -13.90 -51.56 4.14
CA LEU A 112 -13.73 -50.50 5.14
C LEU A 112 -12.48 -49.63 4.86
N CYS A 113 -11.36 -50.23 4.45
CA CYS A 113 -10.16 -49.48 4.08
C CYS A 113 -10.38 -48.63 2.82
N ALA A 114 -11.07 -49.18 1.81
CA ALA A 114 -11.43 -48.45 0.60
C ALA A 114 -12.39 -47.28 0.91
N LEU A 115 -13.39 -47.51 1.77
CA LEU A 115 -14.32 -46.47 2.21
C LEU A 115 -13.60 -45.35 2.97
N PHE A 116 -12.68 -45.70 3.88
CA PHE A 116 -11.87 -44.72 4.62
C PHE A 116 -10.96 -43.91 3.68
N PHE A 117 -10.30 -44.56 2.72
CA PHE A 117 -9.47 -43.88 1.72
C PHE A 117 -10.28 -42.90 0.88
N ILE A 118 -11.47 -43.29 0.42
CA ILE A 118 -12.38 -42.41 -0.31
C ILE A 118 -12.79 -41.21 0.58
N LEU A 119 -13.10 -41.45 1.85
CA LEU A 119 -13.43 -40.39 2.82
C LEU A 119 -12.27 -39.39 3.01
N CYS A 120 -11.02 -39.88 3.12
CA CYS A 120 -9.84 -39.03 3.22
C CYS A 120 -9.60 -38.21 1.93
N VAL A 121 -9.73 -38.83 0.75
CA VAL A 121 -9.58 -38.12 -0.53
C VAL A 121 -10.65 -37.03 -0.69
N VAL A 122 -11.89 -37.32 -0.33
CA VAL A 122 -13.00 -36.34 -0.34
C VAL A 122 -12.72 -35.21 0.66
N PHE A 123 -12.28 -35.52 1.87
CA PHE A 123 -11.95 -34.49 2.87
C PHE A 123 -10.83 -33.55 2.39
N VAL A 124 -9.76 -34.10 1.82
CA VAL A 124 -8.66 -33.33 1.25
C VAL A 124 -9.13 -32.47 0.08
N ALA A 125 -9.93 -33.01 -0.84
CA ALA A 125 -10.50 -32.25 -1.96
C ALA A 125 -11.41 -31.09 -1.49
N VAL A 126 -12.23 -31.32 -0.45
CA VAL A 126 -13.06 -30.27 0.15
C VAL A 126 -12.20 -29.20 0.84
N ALA A 127 -11.14 -29.58 1.55
CA ALA A 127 -10.23 -28.63 2.17
C ALA A 127 -9.51 -27.73 1.14
N PHE A 128 -8.99 -28.32 0.05
CA PHE A 128 -8.32 -27.57 -1.02
C PHE A 128 -9.27 -26.63 -1.77
N THR A 129 -10.50 -27.06 -2.05
CA THR A 129 -11.48 -26.22 -2.75
C THR A 129 -11.95 -25.05 -1.87
N ARG A 130 -12.07 -25.24 -0.55
CA ARG A 130 -12.41 -24.14 0.37
C ARG A 130 -11.31 -23.08 0.49
N ASP A 131 -10.03 -23.48 0.52
CA ASP A 131 -8.89 -22.54 0.54
C ASP A 131 -8.83 -21.71 -0.76
N ALA A 132 -8.97 -22.37 -1.92
CA ALA A 132 -9.01 -21.69 -3.22
C ALA A 132 -10.18 -20.70 -3.36
N GLN A 133 -11.37 -21.07 -2.86
CA GLN A 133 -12.54 -20.20 -2.82
C GLN A 133 -12.35 -18.99 -1.89
N LEU A 134 -11.68 -19.16 -0.74
CA LEU A 134 -11.39 -18.05 0.18
C LEU A 134 -10.37 -17.06 -0.42
N ARG A 135 -9.30 -17.57 -1.05
CA ARG A 135 -8.29 -16.74 -1.73
C ARG A 135 -8.88 -15.93 -2.88
N SER A 136 -9.73 -16.56 -3.70
CA SER A 136 -10.40 -15.87 -4.83
C SER A 136 -11.40 -14.80 -4.36
N LYS A 137 -12.12 -15.01 -3.26
CA LYS A 137 -12.99 -13.99 -2.66
C LYS A 137 -12.21 -12.79 -2.11
N LEU A 138 -11.09 -13.02 -1.42
CA LEU A 138 -10.21 -11.92 -0.94
C LEU A 138 -9.60 -11.13 -2.11
N SER A 139 -9.15 -11.83 -3.15
CA SER A 139 -8.58 -11.20 -4.36
C SER A 139 -9.61 -10.35 -5.12
N ARG A 140 -10.83 -10.86 -5.30
CA ARG A 140 -11.91 -10.16 -6.00
C ARG A 140 -12.45 -8.96 -5.20
N ALA A 141 -12.48 -9.05 -3.87
CA ALA A 141 -12.84 -7.93 -2.99
C ALA A 141 -11.79 -6.79 -3.02
N SER A 142 -10.51 -7.11 -3.19
CA SER A 142 -9.43 -6.12 -3.31
C SER A 142 -9.44 -5.39 -4.67
N SER A 143 -9.76 -6.10 -5.76
CA SER A 143 -9.68 -5.56 -7.13
C SER A 143 -10.93 -4.80 -7.59
N GLN A 144 -12.10 -5.02 -7.00
CA GLN A 144 -13.34 -4.34 -7.43
C GLN A 144 -13.55 -2.93 -6.83
N ASN A 145 -12.71 -2.47 -5.91
CA ASN A 145 -12.95 -1.20 -5.19
C ASN A 145 -11.90 -0.10 -5.46
N VAL A 146 -10.98 -0.30 -6.40
CA VAL A 146 -9.92 0.69 -6.70
C VAL A 146 -10.35 1.60 -7.83
N CYS A 147 -10.34 2.92 -7.57
CA CYS A 147 -10.66 3.92 -8.59
C CYS A 147 -9.52 4.05 -9.62
N MET A 148 -9.84 3.85 -10.90
CA MET A 148 -8.89 3.96 -12.02
C MET A 148 -9.20 5.13 -12.98
N THR A 149 -9.97 6.12 -12.52
CA THR A 149 -10.20 7.33 -13.33
C THR A 149 -8.91 8.15 -13.42
N GLN A 150 -8.76 8.95 -14.48
CA GLN A 150 -7.60 9.84 -14.65
C GLN A 150 -7.38 10.75 -13.44
N SER A 151 -8.45 11.25 -12.84
CA SER A 151 -8.40 12.09 -11.64
C SER A 151 -7.86 11.31 -10.43
N CYS A 152 -8.32 10.07 -10.21
CA CYS A 152 -7.84 9.22 -9.13
C CYS A 152 -6.35 8.89 -9.30
N ILE A 153 -5.92 8.51 -10.50
CA ILE A 153 -4.52 8.16 -10.78
C ILE A 153 -3.60 9.38 -10.55
N ARG A 154 -3.98 10.56 -11.06
CA ARG A 154 -3.22 11.80 -10.88
C ARG A 154 -3.11 12.19 -9.40
N THR A 155 -4.24 12.16 -8.68
CA THR A 155 -4.28 12.53 -7.26
C THR A 155 -3.46 11.57 -6.42
N ALA A 156 -3.59 10.25 -6.65
CA ALA A 156 -2.80 9.25 -5.97
C ALA A 156 -1.30 9.43 -6.24
N SER A 157 -0.91 9.70 -7.48
CA SER A 157 0.50 9.94 -7.85
C SER A 157 1.08 11.16 -7.11
N GLN A 158 0.35 12.28 -7.11
CA GLN A 158 0.77 13.50 -6.41
C GLN A 158 0.91 13.29 -4.89
N LEU A 159 -0.02 12.54 -4.29
CA LEU A 159 0.06 12.19 -2.87
C LEU A 159 1.30 11.34 -2.58
N MET A 160 1.49 10.26 -3.34
CA MET A 160 2.61 9.33 -3.15
C MET A 160 3.98 9.98 -3.37
N GLU A 161 4.08 10.96 -4.26
CA GLU A 161 5.33 11.69 -4.53
C GLU A 161 5.83 12.52 -3.34
N GLY A 162 4.93 12.97 -2.46
CA GLY A 162 5.25 13.75 -1.27
C GLY A 162 5.54 12.92 -0.02
N MET A 163 5.01 11.70 0.02
CA MET A 163 5.12 10.81 1.17
C MET A 163 6.51 10.20 1.36
N ASP A 164 6.88 9.97 2.61
CA ASP A 164 8.08 9.26 3.04
C ASP A 164 7.71 7.97 3.79
N TYR A 165 7.68 6.85 3.08
CA TYR A 165 7.35 5.55 3.65
C TYR A 165 8.39 5.00 4.64
N SER A 166 9.54 5.65 4.80
CA SER A 166 10.54 5.26 5.80
C SER A 166 10.21 5.76 7.21
N ALA A 167 9.33 6.76 7.33
CA ALA A 167 8.89 7.30 8.60
C ALA A 167 7.66 6.56 9.13
N ASP A 168 7.60 6.32 10.45
CA ASP A 168 6.42 5.76 11.11
C ASP A 168 5.32 6.83 11.23
N PRO A 169 4.16 6.68 10.57
CA PRO A 169 3.07 7.64 10.65
C PRO A 169 2.49 7.81 12.05
N CYS A 170 2.67 6.83 12.94
CA CYS A 170 2.21 6.91 14.34
C CYS A 170 3.15 7.74 15.23
N GLN A 171 4.37 8.02 14.78
CA GLN A 171 5.36 8.82 15.51
C GLN A 171 5.47 10.24 14.93
N ASP A 172 5.62 10.35 13.61
CA ASP A 172 5.71 11.62 12.90
C ASP A 172 4.94 11.55 11.58
N PHE A 173 3.65 11.89 11.68
CA PHE A 173 2.78 11.91 10.52
C PHE A 173 3.18 12.99 9.50
N PHE A 174 3.81 14.08 9.93
CA PHE A 174 4.26 15.13 9.02
C PHE A 174 5.42 14.62 8.17
N GLN A 175 6.42 13.98 8.78
CA GLN A 175 7.52 13.38 8.03
C GLN A 175 7.01 12.27 7.09
N PHE A 176 6.10 11.41 7.55
CA PHE A 176 5.49 10.39 6.69
C PHE A 176 4.71 10.99 5.51
N ALA A 177 3.94 12.05 5.72
CA ALA A 177 3.09 12.63 4.68
C ALA A 177 3.86 13.57 3.72
N CYS A 178 4.84 14.31 4.23
CA CYS A 178 5.48 15.44 3.54
C CYS A 178 7.00 15.31 3.40
N GLY A 179 7.63 14.31 4.01
CA GLY A 179 9.09 14.22 4.13
C GLY A 179 9.81 14.20 2.78
N THR A 180 9.25 13.50 1.78
CA THR A 180 9.82 13.53 0.42
C THR A 180 9.55 14.85 -0.29
N TRP A 181 8.40 15.48 -0.05
CA TRP A 181 8.09 16.80 -0.60
C TRP A 181 9.12 17.84 -0.15
N ASN A 182 9.43 17.89 1.15
CA ASN A 182 10.41 18.81 1.73
C ASN A 182 11.82 18.62 1.14
N ARG A 183 12.23 17.36 0.88
CA ARG A 183 13.54 17.07 0.26
C ARG A 183 13.63 17.52 -1.20
N LYS A 184 12.51 17.44 -1.94
CA LYS A 184 12.46 17.80 -3.36
C LYS A 184 12.24 19.29 -3.61
N HIS A 185 11.64 20.01 -2.66
CA HIS A 185 11.27 21.41 -2.83
C HIS A 185 12.05 22.29 -1.84
N VAL A 186 13.23 22.73 -2.28
CA VAL A 186 14.01 23.73 -1.56
C VAL A 186 13.31 25.09 -1.66
N ILE A 187 13.39 25.88 -0.60
CA ILE A 187 12.84 27.24 -0.55
C ILE A 187 13.60 28.10 -1.59
N PRO A 188 12.89 28.67 -2.59
CA PRO A 188 13.51 29.59 -3.55
C PRO A 188 14.10 30.84 -2.90
N GLU A 189 15.13 31.44 -3.50
CA GLU A 189 15.82 32.62 -2.94
C GLU A 189 14.92 33.86 -2.79
N ASP A 190 13.85 33.96 -3.59
CA ASP A 190 12.88 35.05 -3.55
C ASP A 190 11.83 34.88 -2.45
N LYS A 191 11.88 33.79 -1.67
CA LYS A 191 10.83 33.47 -0.68
C LYS A 191 11.40 33.10 0.70
N PRO A 192 10.75 33.55 1.79
CA PRO A 192 11.13 33.12 3.14
C PRO A 192 10.65 31.71 3.48
N THR A 193 9.59 31.25 2.82
CA THR A 193 8.96 29.94 3.04
C THR A 193 8.47 29.36 1.71
N PHE A 194 8.35 28.04 1.65
CA PHE A 194 7.76 27.37 0.50
C PHE A 194 6.94 26.16 0.93
N ASN A 195 5.65 26.17 0.60
CA ASN A 195 4.70 25.08 0.83
C ASN A 195 3.75 24.90 -0.38
N THR A 196 2.78 23.99 -0.26
CA THR A 196 1.81 23.72 -1.33
C THR A 196 0.95 24.94 -1.70
N PHE A 197 0.60 25.81 -0.75
CA PHE A 197 -0.12 27.05 -1.04
C PHE A 197 0.75 28.02 -1.83
N ASP A 198 2.04 28.14 -1.51
CA ASP A 198 2.98 28.98 -2.26
C ASP A 198 3.17 28.50 -3.69
N LYS A 199 3.20 27.17 -3.90
CA LYS A 199 3.23 26.57 -5.23
C LYS A 199 1.98 26.92 -6.03
N LEU A 200 0.80 26.67 -5.47
CA LEU A 200 -0.48 26.98 -6.12
C LEU A 200 -0.63 28.48 -6.40
N HIS A 201 -0.20 29.33 -5.46
CA HIS A 201 -0.18 30.77 -5.66
C HIS A 201 0.74 31.16 -6.82
N GLY A 202 1.93 30.56 -6.92
CA GLY A 202 2.84 30.76 -8.05
C GLY A 202 2.21 30.37 -9.40
N GLU A 203 1.56 29.21 -9.47
CA GLU A 203 0.84 28.75 -10.67
C GLU A 203 -0.30 29.72 -11.04
N LEU A 204 -1.06 30.21 -10.05
CA LEU A 204 -2.11 31.21 -10.26
C LEU A 204 -1.54 32.54 -10.77
N GLN A 205 -0.43 33.02 -10.21
CA GLN A 205 0.20 34.28 -10.64
C GLN A 205 0.64 34.23 -12.10
N ILE A 206 1.08 33.07 -12.60
CA ILE A 206 1.40 32.89 -14.03
C ILE A 206 0.16 33.09 -14.90
N ILE A 207 -0.99 32.52 -14.51
CA ILE A 207 -2.26 32.67 -15.23
C ILE A 207 -2.72 34.14 -15.19
N VAL A 208 -2.66 34.77 -14.02
CA VAL A 208 -3.06 36.18 -13.86
C VAL A 208 -2.15 37.10 -14.69
N ARG A 209 -0.84 36.84 -14.70
CA ARG A 209 0.11 37.56 -15.57
C ARG A 209 -0.29 37.44 -17.04
N ASP A 210 -0.53 36.22 -17.52
CA ASP A 210 -0.94 35.99 -18.91
C ASP A 210 -2.20 36.79 -19.26
N LEU A 211 -3.20 36.83 -18.39
CA LEU A 211 -4.42 37.61 -18.61
C LEU A 211 -4.17 39.13 -18.65
N LEU A 212 -3.26 39.64 -17.84
CA LEU A 212 -2.93 41.07 -17.76
C LEU A 212 -2.01 41.54 -18.90
N GLU A 213 -1.18 40.64 -19.45
CA GLU A 213 -0.27 40.93 -20.56
C GLU A 213 -0.92 40.81 -21.94
N ARG A 214 -2.08 40.14 -22.04
CA ARG A 214 -2.86 40.11 -23.28
C ARG A 214 -3.21 41.52 -23.75
N LYS A 215 -3.25 41.67 -25.08
CA LYS A 215 -3.71 42.90 -25.73
C LYS A 215 -5.10 43.29 -25.22
N PHE A 216 -5.39 44.58 -25.32
CA PHE A 216 -6.75 45.05 -25.09
C PHE A 216 -7.69 44.40 -26.09
N ASP A 217 -8.81 43.91 -25.57
CA ASP A 217 -9.92 43.39 -26.35
C ASP A 217 -11.04 44.46 -26.37
N ASP A 218 -11.81 44.49 -27.44
CA ASP A 218 -12.98 45.38 -27.54
C ASP A 218 -14.07 44.97 -26.52
N GLU A 219 -14.08 43.71 -26.09
CA GLU A 219 -14.95 43.19 -25.03
C GLU A 219 -14.46 43.50 -23.60
N ASP A 220 -13.26 44.07 -23.43
CA ASP A 220 -12.73 44.38 -22.10
C ASP A 220 -13.58 45.45 -21.40
N SER A 221 -14.04 45.14 -20.18
CA SER A 221 -14.65 46.14 -19.29
C SER A 221 -13.65 47.24 -18.91
N GLU A 222 -14.15 48.42 -18.55
CA GLU A 222 -13.30 49.51 -18.04
C GLU A 222 -12.49 49.10 -16.79
N ALA A 223 -13.01 48.20 -15.96
CA ALA A 223 -12.27 47.64 -14.84
C ALA A 223 -11.08 46.78 -15.31
N THR A 224 -11.30 45.92 -16.30
CA THR A 224 -10.24 45.10 -16.91
C THR A 224 -9.17 45.98 -17.54
N LYS A 225 -9.56 47.01 -18.30
CA LYS A 225 -8.61 47.95 -18.93
C LYS A 225 -7.74 48.64 -17.89
N LYS A 226 -8.33 49.13 -16.79
CA LYS A 226 -7.57 49.75 -15.69
C LYS A 226 -6.60 48.78 -15.02
N ALA A 227 -6.99 47.52 -14.82
CA ALA A 227 -6.12 46.49 -14.26
C ALA A 227 -4.92 46.22 -15.19
N LYS A 228 -5.15 46.05 -16.51
CA LYS A 228 -4.09 45.88 -17.51
C LYS A 228 -3.15 47.10 -17.56
N LEU A 229 -3.69 48.32 -17.56
CA LEU A 229 -2.90 49.56 -17.55
C LEU A 229 -2.06 49.71 -16.28
N LEU A 230 -2.62 49.38 -15.12
CA LEU A 230 -1.89 49.41 -13.85
C LEU A 230 -0.76 48.37 -13.83
N TYR A 231 -1.01 47.17 -14.37
CA TYR A 231 0.02 46.16 -14.51
C TYR A 231 1.16 46.64 -15.42
N ALA A 232 0.83 47.18 -16.59
CA ALA A 232 1.81 47.71 -17.55
C ALA A 232 2.62 48.89 -17.02
N SER A 233 2.05 49.74 -16.16
CA SER A 233 2.80 50.82 -15.52
C SER A 233 3.76 50.30 -14.44
N CYS A 234 3.37 49.25 -13.71
CA CYS A 234 4.20 48.62 -12.68
C CYS A 234 5.40 47.86 -13.28
N THR A 235 5.22 47.15 -14.40
CA THR A 235 6.28 46.34 -15.02
C THR A 235 7.25 47.14 -15.89
N ASN A 236 6.96 48.42 -16.16
CA ASN A 236 7.84 49.29 -16.95
C ASN A 236 8.99 49.87 -16.11
N VAL A 237 9.95 49.01 -15.74
CA VAL A 237 11.10 49.37 -14.90
C VAL A 237 11.91 50.53 -15.50
N SER A 238 12.10 50.56 -16.82
CA SER A 238 12.83 51.64 -17.50
C SER A 238 12.22 53.02 -17.24
N GLN A 239 10.89 53.14 -17.18
CA GLN A 239 10.24 54.39 -16.83
C GLN A 239 10.35 54.71 -15.34
N VAL A 240 10.23 53.69 -14.47
CA VAL A 240 10.40 53.86 -13.02
C VAL A 240 11.80 54.41 -12.71
N GLU A 241 12.85 53.81 -13.28
CA GLU A 241 14.24 54.25 -13.10
C GLU A 241 14.49 55.66 -13.67
N LYS A 242 13.87 55.99 -14.81
CA LYS A 242 13.96 57.35 -15.39
C LYS A 242 13.32 58.40 -14.49
N MET A 243 12.23 58.07 -13.78
CA MET A 243 11.58 58.98 -12.84
C MET A 243 12.37 59.13 -11.54
N GLY A 244 13.04 58.07 -11.09
CA GLY A 244 13.82 58.04 -9.85
C GLY A 244 12.96 58.37 -8.62
N ASP A 245 13.54 59.08 -7.65
CA ASP A 245 12.89 59.43 -6.37
C ASP A 245 11.99 60.67 -6.45
N LYS A 246 11.86 61.31 -7.62
CA LYS A 246 11.11 62.58 -7.79
C LYS A 246 9.65 62.50 -7.31
N PRO A 247 8.87 61.44 -7.61
CA PRO A 247 7.50 61.35 -7.12
C PRO A 247 7.43 61.33 -5.59
N LEU A 248 8.33 60.59 -4.94
CA LEU A 248 8.40 60.50 -3.48
C LEU A 248 8.82 61.84 -2.86
N ARG A 249 9.80 62.55 -3.44
CA ARG A 249 10.17 63.90 -2.99
C ARG A 249 9.00 64.88 -3.06
N GLY A 250 8.18 64.80 -4.11
CA GLY A 250 6.96 65.58 -4.24
C GLY A 250 5.99 65.33 -3.10
N VAL A 251 5.76 64.05 -2.76
CA VAL A 251 4.91 63.65 -1.62
C VAL A 251 5.47 64.19 -0.29
N ILE A 252 6.76 64.00 -0.03
CA ILE A 252 7.42 64.47 1.20
C ILE A 252 7.27 65.99 1.33
N LYS A 253 7.52 66.74 0.26
CA LYS A 253 7.36 68.19 0.25
C LYS A 253 5.91 68.61 0.51
N ASN A 254 4.94 67.94 -0.11
CA ASN A 254 3.52 68.21 0.10
C ASN A 254 3.06 67.92 1.53
N LEU A 255 3.76 67.05 2.27
CA LEU A 255 3.48 66.72 3.67
C LEU A 255 4.21 67.62 4.67
N GLY A 256 4.97 68.62 4.23
CA GLY A 256 5.70 69.54 5.11
C GLY A 256 7.19 69.22 5.28
N GLY A 257 7.74 68.34 4.44
CA GLY A 257 9.15 67.97 4.45
C GLY A 257 9.50 66.84 5.41
N TRP A 258 10.74 66.36 5.33
CA TRP A 258 11.29 65.35 6.24
C TRP A 258 12.62 65.88 6.80
N PRO A 259 12.75 66.12 8.12
CA PRO A 259 13.94 66.72 8.71
C PRO A 259 15.27 66.06 8.36
N ILE A 260 15.27 64.74 8.10
CA ILE A 260 16.48 63.99 7.74
C ILE A 260 16.99 64.36 6.33
N LEU A 261 16.13 64.87 5.45
CA LEU A 261 16.45 65.13 4.05
C LEU A 261 16.71 66.61 3.74
N ASP A 262 16.40 67.52 4.65
CA ASP A 262 16.58 68.97 4.46
C ASP A 262 17.03 69.62 5.77
N ASP A 263 18.30 70.04 5.82
CA ASP A 263 18.90 70.71 6.99
C ASP A 263 18.21 72.05 7.32
N ARG A 264 17.46 72.61 6.38
CA ARG A 264 16.69 73.87 6.58
C ARG A 264 15.27 73.61 7.06
N TRP A 265 14.90 72.35 7.27
CA TRP A 265 13.59 72.01 7.80
C TRP A 265 13.42 72.63 9.19
N SER A 266 12.26 73.24 9.42
CA SER A 266 11.92 73.87 10.69
C SER A 266 10.63 73.26 11.22
N SER A 267 10.56 73.05 12.54
CA SER A 267 9.34 72.64 13.24
C SER A 267 8.30 73.76 13.32
N GLN A 268 8.67 74.99 12.93
CA GLN A 268 7.79 76.14 13.00
C GLN A 268 6.62 75.98 12.01
N GLY A 269 5.40 75.85 12.53
CA GLY A 269 4.20 75.57 11.73
C GLY A 269 3.95 74.08 11.47
N PHE A 270 4.78 73.17 12.01
CA PHE A 270 4.51 71.75 12.00
C PHE A 270 3.42 71.42 13.03
N VAL A 271 2.27 70.94 12.54
CA VAL A 271 1.17 70.44 13.37
C VAL A 271 1.02 68.96 13.05
N LEU A 272 1.29 68.11 14.03
CA LEU A 272 1.34 66.66 13.85
C LEU A 272 0.00 66.12 13.34
N GLU A 273 -1.11 66.61 13.89
CA GLU A 273 -2.46 66.20 13.57
C GLU A 273 -2.82 66.49 12.11
N ASP A 274 -2.39 67.63 11.57
CA ASP A 274 -2.63 68.01 10.18
C ASP A 274 -1.83 67.12 9.23
N VAL A 275 -0.56 66.87 9.54
CA VAL A 275 0.28 65.97 8.74
C VAL A 275 -0.25 64.54 8.77
N LEU A 276 -0.63 64.03 9.95
CA LEU A 276 -1.25 62.71 10.10
C LEU A 276 -2.60 62.63 9.37
N GLY A 277 -3.41 63.70 9.42
CA GLY A 277 -4.67 63.80 8.70
C GLY A 277 -4.49 63.76 7.18
N ARG A 278 -3.54 64.54 6.65
CA ARG A 278 -3.18 64.55 5.22
C ARG A 278 -2.57 63.22 4.78
N MET A 279 -1.68 62.64 5.58
CA MET A 279 -1.13 61.30 5.32
C MET A 279 -2.25 60.26 5.25
N ARG A 280 -3.14 60.25 6.24
CA ARG A 280 -4.28 59.32 6.29
C ARG A 280 -5.20 59.44 5.09
N LYS A 281 -5.52 60.66 4.67
CA LYS A 281 -6.44 60.92 3.56
C LYS A 281 -5.96 60.34 2.24
N SER A 282 -4.66 60.35 1.98
CA SER A 282 -4.10 60.06 0.65
C SER A 282 -3.18 58.84 0.59
N TYR A 283 -2.55 58.45 1.70
CA TYR A 283 -1.48 57.44 1.72
C TYR A 283 -1.70 56.34 2.76
N GLY A 284 -2.66 56.50 3.68
CA GLY A 284 -3.06 55.47 4.65
C GLY A 284 -2.71 55.79 6.10
N SER A 285 -3.05 54.86 6.99
CA SER A 285 -2.94 55.03 8.45
C SER A 285 -1.49 54.94 8.96
N PHE A 286 -1.11 55.87 9.83
CA PHE A 286 0.18 55.87 10.55
C PHE A 286 -0.08 56.06 12.07
N LEU A 287 0.70 55.40 12.93
CA LEU A 287 0.53 55.29 14.41
C LEU A 287 -0.73 54.57 14.89
N TRP A 288 -1.91 54.95 14.38
CA TRP A 288 -3.18 54.29 14.66
C TRP A 288 -3.82 53.84 13.37
N ASN A 289 -4.28 52.59 13.35
CA ASN A 289 -5.11 52.13 12.26
C ASN A 289 -6.57 52.48 12.54
N CYS A 290 -7.06 53.55 11.93
CA CYS A 290 -8.48 53.88 11.98
C CYS A 290 -9.17 53.41 10.69
N GLY A 291 -10.38 52.89 10.79
CA GLY A 291 -11.16 52.44 9.64
C GLY A 291 -12.65 52.50 9.92
N VAL A 292 -13.46 52.28 8.89
CA VAL A 292 -14.90 52.09 9.03
C VAL A 292 -15.17 50.61 8.81
N GLY A 293 -15.81 49.98 9.78
CA GLY A 293 -16.16 48.56 9.73
C GLY A 293 -17.45 48.31 10.50
N ALA A 294 -18.00 47.09 10.36
CA ALA A 294 -19.21 46.69 11.06
C ALA A 294 -19.01 46.77 12.58
N ASP A 295 -20.06 47.13 13.31
CA ASP A 295 -20.06 47.06 14.77
C ASP A 295 -20.17 45.59 15.22
N ASP A 296 -19.24 45.15 16.06
CA ASP A 296 -19.22 43.80 16.63
C ASP A 296 -20.49 43.50 17.44
N LYS A 297 -21.16 44.52 17.98
CA LYS A 297 -22.44 44.40 18.71
C LYS A 297 -23.67 44.53 17.82
N ASN A 298 -23.54 45.11 16.63
CA ASN A 298 -24.63 45.28 15.69
C ASN A 298 -24.10 45.31 14.24
N SER A 299 -24.10 44.15 13.59
CA SER A 299 -23.56 44.00 12.24
C SER A 299 -24.34 44.75 11.14
N ALA A 300 -25.50 45.33 11.46
CA ALA A 300 -26.28 46.15 10.52
C ALA A 300 -25.77 47.60 10.41
N VAL A 301 -24.89 48.05 11.31
CA VAL A 301 -24.32 49.40 11.29
C VAL A 301 -22.80 49.38 11.21
N ASN A 302 -22.24 50.45 10.66
CA ASN A 302 -20.80 50.66 10.65
C ASN A 302 -20.41 51.71 11.69
N ILE A 303 -19.24 51.50 12.30
CA ILE A 303 -18.64 52.43 13.28
C ILE A 303 -17.21 52.75 12.88
N ILE A 304 -16.69 53.86 13.41
CA ILE A 304 -15.26 54.15 13.34
C ILE A 304 -14.56 53.23 14.33
N GLN A 305 -13.69 52.37 13.80
CA GLN A 305 -12.83 51.51 14.61
C GLN A 305 -11.44 52.14 14.68
N VAL A 306 -10.90 52.28 15.89
CA VAL A 306 -9.53 52.74 16.13
C VAL A 306 -8.75 51.61 16.77
N LYS A 307 -7.68 51.19 16.10
CA LYS A 307 -6.79 50.12 16.56
C LYS A 307 -5.36 50.66 16.61
N ILE A 308 -4.53 50.07 17.48
CA ILE A 308 -3.09 50.40 17.48
C ILE A 308 -2.51 50.10 16.10
N GLY A 309 -1.68 51.03 15.60
CA GLY A 309 -1.06 50.89 14.29
C GLY A 309 -0.04 49.75 14.27
N ARG A 310 0.31 49.33 13.06
CA ARG A 310 1.34 48.32 12.86
C ARG A 310 2.70 48.96 13.12
N LEU A 311 3.48 48.41 14.05
CA LEU A 311 4.92 48.72 14.10
C LEU A 311 5.60 48.03 12.91
N MET A 312 6.36 48.80 12.12
CA MET A 312 7.45 48.22 11.34
C MET A 312 8.61 48.02 12.30
N ILE A 313 8.67 46.85 12.94
CA ILE A 313 9.93 46.38 13.51
C ILE A 313 10.73 45.90 12.30
N CYS A 314 11.81 46.63 11.98
CA CYS A 314 12.83 46.20 11.02
C CYS A 314 13.62 45.02 11.60
#